data_AF-A0A5K1A494-F1
#
_entry.id   AF-A0A5K1A494-F1
#
_cell.length_a   1.000
_cell.length_b   1.000
_cell.length_c   1.000
_cell.angle_alpha   90.00
_cell.angle_beta   90.00
_cell.angle_gamma   90.00
#
_symmetry.space_group_name_H-M   'P 1'
#
loop_
_entity.id
_entity.type
_entity.pdbx_description
1 polymer ?
#
loop_
_entity_poly.entity_id
_entity_poly.type
_entity_poly.pdbx_seq_one_letter_code
_entity_poly.pdbx_strand_id
1 'polypeptide(L)'
;MALPLAGIFAGIVFFFALYCGIDPFHHSAIHGFPDFKAHKVDFPPWSQLPSVNDPDNKLQRSEIKFLNQVQGPESIAFDPLGRGPYTGVADGRVIFWNGESWTDFAYTSSN
;
A
#
# COMPACT_ATOMS: atom_id res chain seq x y z
N MET A 1 -42.79 19.33 4.31
CA MET A 1 -42.52 17.94 4.70
C MET A 1 -41.02 17.75 4.64
N ALA A 2 -40.32 17.72 5.78
CA ALA A 2 -38.87 17.59 5.79
C ALA A 2 -38.47 16.20 5.31
N LEU A 3 -37.50 16.09 4.39
CA LEU A 3 -36.94 14.79 4.05
C LEU A 3 -36.33 14.18 5.32
N PRO A 4 -36.57 12.89 5.61
CA PRO A 4 -35.93 12.24 6.73
C PRO A 4 -34.41 12.32 6.57
N LEU A 5 -33.68 12.52 7.66
CA LEU A 5 -32.21 12.63 7.67
C LEU A 5 -31.53 11.49 6.90
N ALA A 6 -32.10 10.29 6.96
CA ALA A 6 -31.66 9.12 6.21
C ALA A 6 -31.77 9.31 4.68
N GLY A 7 -32.83 9.97 4.19
CA GLY A 7 -33.00 10.27 2.77
C GLY A 7 -32.00 11.30 2.26
N ILE A 8 -31.66 12.29 3.09
CA ILE A 8 -30.61 13.27 2.78
C ILE A 8 -29.25 12.57 2.71
N PHE A 9 -28.93 11.73 3.69
CA PHE A 9 -27.67 10.99 3.72
C PHE A 9 -27.54 10.02 2.52
N ALA A 10 -28.59 9.27 2.19
CA ALA A 10 -28.61 8.39 1.02
C ALA A 10 -28.41 9.18 -0.29
N GLY A 11 -29.02 10.35 -0.39
CA GLY A 11 -28.81 11.27 -1.51
C GLY A 11 -27.35 11.70 -1.63
N ILE A 12 -26.72 12.12 -0.54
CA ILE A 12 -25.30 12.51 -0.52
C ILE A 12 -24.40 11.37 -0.97
N VAL A 13 -24.59 10.16 -0.42
CA VAL A 13 -23.80 8.97 -0.81
C VAL A 13 -23.99 8.65 -2.29
N PHE A 14 -25.21 8.73 -2.80
CA PHE A 14 -25.50 8.50 -4.21
C PHE A 14 -24.79 9.50 -5.13
N PHE A 15 -24.90 10.81 -4.83
CA PHE A 15 -24.24 11.84 -5.62
C PHE A 15 -22.71 11.77 -5.52
N PHE A 16 -22.18 11.39 -4.35
CA PHE A 16 -20.74 11.16 -4.18
C PHE A 16 -20.26 9.97 -5.00
N ALA A 17 -21.00 8.85 -4.99
CA ALA A 17 -20.68 7.69 -5.83
C ALA A 17 -20.71 8.02 -7.31
N LEU A 18 -21.70 8.81 -7.76
CA LEU A 18 -21.77 9.29 -9.13
C LEU A 18 -20.54 10.13 -9.46
N TYR A 19 -20.21 11.12 -8.64
CA TYR A 19 -19.03 11.97 -8.78
C TYR A 19 -17.74 11.15 -8.91
N CYS A 20 -17.51 10.17 -8.05
CA CYS A 20 -16.33 9.30 -8.11
C CYS A 20 -16.30 8.43 -9.38
N GLY A 21 -17.46 8.00 -9.87
CA GLY A 21 -17.55 7.15 -11.07
C GLY A 21 -17.39 7.92 -12.38
N ILE A 22 -17.94 9.14 -12.47
CA ILE A 22 -17.81 9.99 -13.66
C ILE A 22 -16.51 10.79 -13.68
N ASP A 23 -15.90 11.03 -12.52
CA ASP A 23 -14.64 11.74 -12.32
C ASP A 23 -14.49 13.02 -13.19
N PRO A 24 -15.39 14.01 -13.00
CA PRO A 24 -15.51 15.15 -13.91
C PRO A 24 -14.30 16.09 -13.89
N PHE A 25 -13.51 16.04 -12.80
CA PHE A 25 -12.31 16.85 -12.62
C PHE A 25 -11.02 16.03 -12.71
N HIS A 26 -11.11 14.77 -13.11
CA HIS A 26 -9.93 13.95 -13.42
C HIS A 26 -9.02 13.72 -12.22
N HIS A 27 -9.61 13.48 -11.05
CA HIS A 27 -8.90 13.21 -9.81
C HIS A 27 -8.49 11.74 -9.68
N SER A 28 -9.06 10.85 -10.49
CA SER A 28 -8.73 9.44 -10.45
C SER A 28 -7.26 9.21 -10.81
N ALA A 29 -6.56 8.37 -10.04
CA ALA A 29 -5.18 7.98 -10.31
C ALA A 29 -4.99 7.30 -11.68
N ILE A 30 -6.07 6.79 -12.27
CA ILE A 30 -6.08 6.12 -13.58
C ILE A 30 -6.55 7.03 -14.73
N HIS A 31 -6.91 8.30 -14.47
CA HIS A 31 -7.44 9.21 -15.51
C HIS A 31 -6.52 9.33 -16.74
N GLY A 32 -5.20 9.42 -16.52
CA GLY A 32 -4.20 9.53 -17.58
C GLY A 32 -3.96 8.26 -18.41
N PHE A 33 -4.72 7.18 -18.16
CA PHE A 33 -4.54 5.87 -18.77
C PHE A 33 -5.83 5.45 -19.50
N PRO A 34 -6.11 5.97 -20.71
CA PRO A 34 -7.38 5.75 -21.41
C PRO A 34 -7.65 4.27 -21.77
N ASP A 35 -6.58 3.48 -21.87
CA ASP A 35 -6.65 2.04 -22.16
C ASP A 35 -6.73 1.17 -20.90
N PHE A 36 -6.74 1.78 -19.70
CA PHE A 36 -6.85 1.04 -18.45
C PHE A 36 -8.20 0.32 -18.38
N LYS A 37 -8.15 -1.01 -18.26
CA LYS A 37 -9.33 -1.85 -18.05
C LYS A 37 -9.17 -2.57 -16.72
N ALA A 38 -10.09 -2.31 -15.79
CA ALA A 38 -10.16 -3.07 -14.56
C ALA A 38 -10.60 -4.51 -14.88
N HIS A 39 -9.70 -5.47 -14.65
CA HIS A 39 -10.03 -6.88 -14.76
C HIS A 39 -10.37 -7.40 -13.38
N LYS A 40 -11.60 -7.89 -13.21
CA LYS A 40 -11.93 -8.67 -12.02
C LYS A 40 -11.15 -9.98 -12.11
N VAL A 41 -10.28 -10.21 -11.13
CA VAL A 41 -9.59 -11.49 -10.99
C VAL A 41 -10.52 -12.42 -10.22
N ASP A 42 -11.01 -13.46 -10.89
CA ASP A 42 -11.74 -14.52 -10.21
C ASP A 42 -10.73 -15.38 -9.46
N PHE A 43 -10.80 -15.35 -8.13
CA PHE A 43 -9.96 -16.21 -7.31
C PHE A 43 -10.44 -17.66 -7.45
N PRO A 44 -9.51 -18.61 -7.66
CA PRO A 44 -9.88 -20.01 -7.64
C PRO A 44 -10.43 -20.39 -6.26
N PRO A 45 -11.34 -21.38 -6.18
CA PRO A 45 -11.75 -21.94 -4.91
C PRO A 45 -10.54 -22.31 -4.04
N TRP A 46 -10.64 -22.10 -2.72
CA TRP A 46 -9.56 -22.40 -1.77
C TRP A 46 -9.01 -23.83 -1.89
N SER A 47 -9.83 -24.78 -2.35
CA SER A 47 -9.42 -26.17 -2.60
C SER A 47 -8.44 -26.36 -3.76
N GLN A 48 -8.36 -25.39 -4.69
CA GLN A 48 -7.47 -25.41 -5.84
C GLN A 48 -6.19 -24.60 -5.60
N LEU A 49 -6.17 -23.77 -4.56
CA LEU A 49 -4.94 -23.10 -4.15
C LEU A 49 -4.03 -24.15 -3.50
N PRO A 50 -2.76 -24.24 -3.92
CA PRO A 50 -1.85 -25.16 -3.28
C PRO A 50 -1.70 -24.77 -1.81
N SER A 51 -1.84 -25.74 -0.91
CA SER A 51 -1.43 -25.57 0.49
C SER A 51 0.09 -25.61 0.54
N VAL A 52 0.75 -24.61 -0.04
CA VAL A 52 2.20 -24.47 0.05
C VAL A 52 2.52 -24.21 1.51
N ASN A 53 2.89 -25.28 2.20
CA ASN A 53 3.67 -25.22 3.40
C ASN A 53 5.12 -25.24 2.91
N ASP A 54 5.81 -24.09 2.95
CA ASP A 54 7.26 -24.06 2.75
C ASP A 54 7.89 -24.62 4.04
N PRO A 55 8.36 -25.88 4.05
CA PRO A 55 8.90 -26.48 5.27
C PRO A 55 10.16 -25.75 5.74
N ASP A 56 10.83 -25.05 4.83
CA ASP A 56 12.02 -24.24 5.07
C ASP A 56 11.68 -22.75 5.20
N ASN A 57 10.42 -22.40 5.51
CA ASN A 57 9.98 -21.02 5.64
C ASN A 57 10.81 -20.27 6.70
N LYS A 58 11.82 -19.54 6.21
CA LYS A 58 12.76 -18.77 7.05
C LYS A 58 12.06 -17.60 7.74
N LEU A 59 10.91 -17.15 7.25
CA LEU A 59 10.14 -16.08 7.89
C LEU A 59 9.61 -16.50 9.27
N GLN A 60 9.47 -17.80 9.55
CA GLN A 60 9.11 -18.28 10.89
C GLN A 60 10.16 -17.95 11.96
N ARG A 61 11.42 -17.72 11.54
CA ARG A 61 12.54 -17.30 12.40
C ARG A 61 12.85 -15.82 12.26
N SER A 62 12.01 -15.07 11.54
CA SER A 62 12.18 -13.63 11.40
C SER A 62 11.85 -12.93 12.71
N GLU A 63 12.45 -11.76 12.89
CA GLU A 63 12.14 -10.86 13.99
C GLU A 63 11.37 -9.67 13.44
N ILE A 64 10.29 -9.28 14.12
CA ILE A 64 9.59 -8.04 13.81
C ILE A 64 10.39 -6.87 14.38
N LYS A 65 10.98 -6.07 13.50
CA LYS A 65 11.65 -4.82 13.86
C LYS A 65 10.68 -3.65 13.63
N PHE A 66 10.70 -2.63 14.52
CA PHE A 66 9.95 -1.36 14.37
C PHE A 66 8.43 -1.49 14.36
N LEU A 67 7.87 -2.52 15.02
CA LEU A 67 6.42 -2.62 15.20
C LEU A 67 5.90 -1.33 15.82
N ASN A 68 4.98 -0.65 15.11
CA ASN A 68 4.37 0.62 15.50
C ASN A 68 5.32 1.82 15.60
N GLN A 69 6.55 1.73 15.07
CA GLN A 69 7.51 2.84 15.08
C GLN A 69 7.66 3.52 13.72
N VAL A 70 7.59 2.73 12.64
CA VAL A 70 7.69 3.21 11.25
C VAL A 70 6.60 2.59 10.41
N GLN A 71 6.14 3.32 9.41
CA GLN A 71 5.11 2.86 8.49
C GLN A 71 5.68 2.74 7.08
N GLY A 72 5.35 1.65 6.40
CA GLY A 72 5.54 1.53 4.95
C GLY A 72 6.99 1.46 4.44
N PRO A 73 7.81 0.47 4.86
CA PRO A 73 8.81 -0.05 3.95
C PRO A 73 8.09 -0.82 2.82
N GLU A 74 7.82 -0.12 1.72
CA GLU A 74 7.18 -0.72 0.52
C GLU A 74 8.21 -1.35 -0.44
N SER A 75 9.50 -1.09 -0.23
CA SER A 75 10.60 -1.58 -1.07
C SER A 75 11.89 -1.78 -0.27
N ILE A 76 12.77 -2.67 -0.74
CA ILE A 76 14.09 -2.94 -0.14
C ILE A 76 15.16 -2.91 -1.24
N ALA A 77 16.31 -2.29 -0.97
CA ALA A 77 17.48 -2.30 -1.83
C ALA A 77 18.74 -2.76 -1.07
N PHE A 78 19.69 -3.33 -1.80
CA PHE A 78 20.99 -3.76 -1.27
C PHE A 78 22.10 -3.06 -2.04
N ASP A 79 23.16 -2.65 -1.35
CA ASP A 79 24.29 -2.03 -2.02
C ASP A 79 25.33 -3.08 -2.47
N PRO A 80 26.24 -2.73 -3.41
CA PRO A 80 27.28 -3.65 -3.87
C PRO A 80 28.35 -4.01 -2.82
N LEU A 81 28.41 -3.25 -1.73
CA LEU A 81 29.36 -3.46 -0.64
C LEU A 81 28.80 -4.40 0.44
N GLY A 82 27.57 -4.88 0.27
CA GLY A 82 26.89 -5.77 1.21
C GLY A 82 26.36 -5.07 2.46
N ARG A 83 26.22 -3.73 2.44
CA ARG A 83 25.57 -2.97 3.52
C ARG A 83 24.05 -2.94 3.32
N GLY A 84 23.33 -2.63 4.39
CA GLY A 84 21.87 -2.59 4.39
C GLY A 84 21.24 -3.88 4.91
N PRO A 85 19.98 -4.18 4.56
CA PRO A 85 19.14 -3.54 3.53
C PRO A 85 18.80 -2.06 3.74
N TYR A 86 18.48 -1.36 2.65
CA TYR A 86 17.96 0.02 2.63
C TYR A 86 16.46 0.01 2.33
N THR A 87 15.68 0.89 2.95
CA THR A 87 14.24 1.03 2.68
C THR A 87 13.77 2.47 2.90
N GLY A 88 12.80 2.90 2.09
CA GLY A 88 12.08 4.15 2.31
C GLY A 88 10.91 3.93 3.28
N VAL A 89 10.63 4.92 4.11
CA VAL A 89 9.48 4.92 5.04
C VAL A 89 8.54 6.08 4.74
N ALA A 90 7.29 5.98 5.20
CA ALA A 90 6.21 6.92 4.85
C ALA A 90 6.46 8.38 5.25
N ASP A 91 7.41 8.65 6.16
CA ASP A 91 7.79 10.01 6.57
C ASP A 91 8.82 10.67 5.63
N GLY A 92 9.18 10.02 4.52
CA GLY A 92 10.09 10.54 3.51
C GLY A 92 11.57 10.30 3.79
N ARG A 93 11.91 9.57 4.86
CA ARG A 93 13.27 9.09 5.12
C ARG A 93 13.59 7.81 4.34
N VAL A 94 14.87 7.65 4.05
CA VAL A 94 15.51 6.39 3.68
C VAL A 94 16.34 5.96 4.88
N ILE A 95 16.08 4.75 5.37
CA ILE A 95 16.81 4.14 6.49
C ILE A 95 17.55 2.89 5.99
N PHE A 96 18.61 2.48 6.69
CA PHE A 96 19.32 1.25 6.38
C PHE A 96 19.65 0.44 7.63
N TRP A 97 19.69 -0.89 7.49
CA TRP A 97 20.12 -1.81 8.53
C TRP A 97 21.64 -1.91 8.54
N ASN A 98 22.26 -1.62 9.68
CA ASN A 98 23.71 -1.68 9.84
C ASN A 98 24.22 -3.00 10.46
N GLY A 99 23.33 -3.95 10.74
CA GLY A 99 23.63 -5.19 11.46
C GLY A 99 23.04 -5.22 12.88
N GLU A 100 22.85 -4.07 13.51
CA GLU A 100 22.37 -3.94 14.89
C GLU A 100 21.07 -3.13 15.00
N SER A 101 20.96 -2.05 14.21
CA SER A 101 19.83 -1.12 14.24
C SER A 101 19.56 -0.52 12.86
N TRP A 102 18.35 0.01 12.68
CA TRP A 102 18.03 0.84 11.53
C TRP A 102 18.53 2.26 11.80
N THR A 103 19.25 2.82 10.84
CA THR A 103 19.86 4.15 10.93
C THR A 103 19.36 5.00 9.78
N ASP A 104 19.17 6.29 10.03
CA ASP A 104 18.86 7.27 8.97
C ASP A 104 19.99 7.34 7.96
N PHE A 105 19.65 7.30 6.67
CA PHE A 105 20.59 7.38 5.56
C PHE A 105 20.39 8.64 4.73
N ALA A 106 19.16 8.91 4.31
CA ALA A 106 18.81 10.07 3.50
C ALA A 106 17.35 10.49 3.76
N TYR A 107 16.94 11.65 3.26
CA TYR A 107 15.56 12.11 3.26
C TYR A 107 15.30 12.94 2.02
N THR A 108 14.03 13.04 1.63
CA THR A 108 13.61 13.89 0.50
C THR A 108 13.70 15.37 0.87
N SER A 109 14.18 16.22 -0.06
CA SER A 109 14.21 17.67 0.16
C SER A 109 12.78 18.24 0.24
N SER A 110 12.60 19.34 0.97
CA SER A 110 11.36 20.10 0.90
C SER A 110 11.12 20.60 -0.53
N ASN A 111 9.87 20.51 -0.99
CA ASN A 111 9.41 21.11 -2.24
C ASN A 111 9.33 22.63 -2.13
#